data_AF-A0A9E5I5C5-F1
#
_entry.id   AF-A0A9E5I5C5-F1
#
_cell.length_a   1.000
_cell.length_b   1.000
_cell.length_c   1.000
_cell.angle_alpha   90.00
_cell.angle_beta   90.00
_cell.angle_gamma   90.00
#
_symmetry.space_group_name_H-M   'P 1'
#
loop_
_entity.id
_entity.type
_entity.pdbx_description
1 polymer ?
#
loop_
_entity_poly.entity_id
_entity_poly.type
_entity_poly.pdbx_seq_one_letter_code
_entity_poly.pdbx_strand_id
1 'polypeptide(L)'
;MKGFIRTFLAIFGATGLAILAIAGFRGSFTQRTPIEIFPDMDRQPKYKSQTPSPLFPEGRVDRVPPYGTIPFHVPTDQPYLITGKMGNMWGTGIPVTVDKKLLTRGKERYEI
;
A
#
# COMPACT_ATOMS: atom_id res chain seq x y z
N MET A 1 -45.66 -20.31 34.38
CA MET A 1 -44.40 -21.02 34.03
C MET A 1 -44.33 -21.54 32.59
N LYS A 2 -45.34 -22.24 32.05
CA LYS A 2 -45.26 -22.82 30.68
C LYS A 2 -45.08 -21.78 29.54
N GLY A 3 -45.68 -20.60 29.64
CA GLY A 3 -45.52 -19.53 28.64
C GLY A 3 -44.10 -18.95 28.59
N PHE A 4 -43.50 -18.72 29.77
CA PHE A 4 -42.15 -18.17 29.93
C PHE A 4 -41.06 -19.10 29.34
N ILE A 5 -41.19 -20.41 29.55
CA ILE A 5 -40.23 -21.39 29.01
C ILE A 5 -40.30 -21.43 27.47
N ARG A 6 -41.49 -21.27 26.88
CA ARG A 6 -41.67 -21.26 25.42
C ARG A 6 -41.06 -20.04 24.77
N THR A 7 -41.26 -18.85 25.34
CA THR A 7 -40.63 -17.62 24.85
C THR A 7 -39.12 -17.65 25.00
N PHE A 8 -38.61 -18.16 26.12
CA PHE A 8 -37.16 -18.34 26.31
C PHE A 8 -36.53 -19.24 25.25
N LEU A 9 -37.12 -20.42 24.99
CA LEU A 9 -36.61 -21.36 23.98
C LEU A 9 -36.68 -20.78 22.55
N ALA A 10 -37.74 -20.05 22.23
CA ALA A 10 -37.87 -19.39 20.93
C ALA A 10 -36.77 -18.34 20.72
N ILE A 11 -36.49 -17.52 21.73
CA ILE A 11 -35.42 -16.51 21.68
C ILE A 11 -34.05 -17.18 21.58
N PHE A 12 -33.78 -18.21 22.39
CA PHE A 12 -32.53 -18.95 22.36
C PHE A 12 -32.27 -19.60 20.99
N GLY A 13 -33.28 -20.29 20.43
CA GLY A 13 -33.19 -20.89 19.10
C GLY A 13 -32.98 -19.86 17.99
N ALA A 14 -33.73 -18.75 18.02
CA ALA A 14 -33.57 -17.66 17.06
C ALA A 14 -32.17 -17.04 17.14
N THR A 15 -31.62 -16.88 18.35
CA THR A 15 -30.28 -16.33 18.57
C THR A 15 -29.19 -17.28 18.05
N GLY A 16 -29.34 -18.59 18.30
CA GLY A 16 -28.43 -19.60 17.76
C GLY A 16 -28.40 -19.63 16.23
N LEU A 17 -29.58 -19.56 15.60
CA LEU A 17 -29.70 -19.47 14.13
C LEU A 17 -29.06 -18.20 13.57
N ALA A 18 -29.26 -17.05 14.23
CA ALA A 18 -28.66 -15.79 13.82
C ALA A 18 -27.12 -15.84 13.87
N ILE A 19 -26.55 -16.42 14.94
CA ILE A 19 -25.09 -16.59 15.07
C ILE A 19 -24.55 -17.47 13.94
N LEU A 20 -25.22 -18.59 13.66
CA LEU A 20 -24.84 -19.51 12.58
C LEU A 20 -24.87 -18.85 11.20
N ALA A 21 -25.87 -18.00 10.95
CA ALA A 21 -25.99 -17.27 9.68
C ALA A 21 -24.90 -16.20 9.50
N ILE A 22 -24.46 -15.54 10.57
CA ILE A 22 -23.46 -14.46 10.51
C ILE A 22 -22.02 -14.99 10.54
N ALA A 23 -21.73 -15.90 11.46
CA ALA A 23 -20.39 -16.44 11.65
C ALA A 23 -20.05 -17.57 10.66
N GLY A 24 -21.07 -18.18 10.05
CA GLY A 24 -20.92 -19.34 9.18
C GLY A 24 -20.48 -20.59 9.93
N PHE A 25 -20.16 -21.63 9.18
CA PHE A 25 -19.61 -22.87 9.74
C PHE A 25 -18.11 -22.73 9.98
N ARG A 26 -17.61 -23.39 11.03
CA ARG A 26 -16.18 -23.47 11.35
C ARG A 26 -15.38 -23.91 10.11
N GLY A 27 -14.35 -23.13 9.75
CA GLY A 27 -13.49 -23.39 8.59
C GLY A 27 -13.89 -22.64 7.31
N SER A 28 -14.97 -21.86 7.34
CA SER A 28 -15.34 -21.00 6.20
C SER A 28 -14.39 -19.81 6.08
N PHE A 29 -14.01 -19.45 4.84
CA PHE A 29 -13.23 -18.25 4.58
C PHE A 29 -14.10 -16.99 4.70
N THR A 30 -13.52 -15.92 5.24
CA THR A 30 -14.14 -14.60 5.34
C THR A 30 -13.46 -13.63 4.36
N GLN A 31 -14.23 -12.70 3.79
CA GLN A 31 -13.68 -11.58 3.01
C GLN A 31 -13.21 -10.43 3.91
N ARG A 32 -13.59 -10.43 5.19
CA ARG A 32 -13.17 -9.41 6.15
C ARG A 32 -11.76 -9.70 6.64
N THR A 33 -11.08 -8.65 7.09
CA THR A 33 -9.77 -8.79 7.73
C THR A 33 -9.85 -9.77 8.91
N PRO A 34 -8.84 -10.63 9.10
CA PRO A 34 -8.77 -11.52 10.25
C PRO A 34 -8.89 -10.76 11.57
N ILE A 35 -9.45 -11.43 12.59
CA ILE A 35 -9.56 -10.88 13.93
C ILE A 35 -8.20 -10.96 14.61
N GLU A 36 -7.69 -9.81 15.04
CA GLU A 36 -6.42 -9.65 15.77
C GLU A 36 -6.72 -9.68 17.28
N ILE A 37 -6.39 -10.79 17.96
CA ILE A 37 -6.67 -10.95 19.41
C ILE A 37 -5.62 -10.23 20.25
N PHE A 38 -4.37 -10.28 19.82
CA PHE A 38 -3.25 -9.60 20.46
C PHE A 38 -2.61 -8.65 19.46
N PRO A 39 -2.59 -7.34 19.75
CA PRO A 39 -1.92 -6.37 18.89
C PRO A 39 -0.41 -6.43 19.11
N ASP A 40 0.25 -7.42 18.48
CA ASP A 40 1.69 -7.68 18.61
C ASP A 40 2.50 -6.82 17.63
N MET A 41 2.56 -5.51 17.89
CA MET A 41 3.37 -4.55 17.12
C MET A 41 3.16 -4.55 15.58
N ASP A 42 2.10 -5.14 15.05
CA ASP A 42 1.72 -5.04 13.64
C ASP A 42 1.35 -3.60 13.27
N ARG A 43 0.68 -2.91 14.20
CA ARG A 43 0.27 -1.51 14.11
C ARG A 43 1.09 -0.67 15.08
N GLN A 44 2.26 -0.26 14.61
CA GLN A 44 3.18 0.54 15.41
C GLN A 44 2.78 2.02 15.42
N PRO A 45 3.00 2.76 16.53
CA PRO A 45 2.77 4.19 16.60
C PRO A 45 3.90 4.97 15.91
N LYS A 46 4.18 4.63 14.65
CA LYS A 46 5.14 5.32 13.78
C LYS A 46 4.60 5.38 12.36
N TYR A 47 4.92 6.45 11.66
CA TYR A 47 4.54 6.60 10.27
C TYR A 47 5.48 5.80 9.37
N LYS A 48 4.91 4.98 8.49
CA LYS A 48 5.64 4.32 7.40
C LYS A 48 5.39 5.09 6.10
N SER A 49 6.26 4.92 5.11
CA SER A 49 6.02 5.48 3.76
C SER A 49 4.68 4.99 3.21
N GLN A 50 3.98 5.85 2.46
CA GLN A 50 2.68 5.55 1.87
C GLN A 50 1.57 5.19 2.86
N THR A 51 1.66 5.65 4.12
CA THR A 51 0.57 5.51 5.10
C THR A 51 -0.28 6.77 5.22
N PRO A 52 -1.56 6.65 5.61
CA PRO A 52 -2.40 7.80 5.88
C PRO A 52 -1.96 8.54 7.15
N SER A 53 -2.21 9.85 7.18
CA SER A 53 -1.94 10.69 8.36
C SER A 53 -3.06 11.71 8.56
N PRO A 54 -3.66 11.81 9.77
CA PRO A 54 -4.65 12.83 10.08
C PRO A 54 -4.02 14.21 10.36
N LEU A 55 -2.69 14.29 10.51
CA LEU A 55 -1.99 15.54 10.83
C LEU A 55 -2.00 16.53 9.68
N PHE A 56 -2.02 16.03 8.44
CA PHE A 56 -1.88 16.84 7.24
C PHE A 56 -3.20 16.88 6.45
N PRO A 57 -3.59 18.03 5.87
CA PRO A 57 -4.84 18.16 5.11
C PRO A 57 -5.00 17.16 3.96
N GLU A 58 -3.89 16.77 3.34
CA GLU A 58 -3.83 15.81 2.23
C GLU A 58 -3.92 14.34 2.66
N GLY A 59 -4.01 14.06 3.96
CA GLY A 59 -4.29 12.72 4.47
C GLY A 59 -3.15 11.71 4.32
N ARG A 60 -1.95 12.11 3.87
CA ARG A 60 -0.78 11.24 3.68
C ARG A 60 0.41 11.67 4.52
N VAL A 61 1.23 10.69 4.90
CA VAL A 61 2.51 10.94 5.58
C VAL A 61 3.54 11.57 4.64
N ASP A 62 3.57 11.12 3.39
CA ASP A 62 4.63 11.51 2.45
C ASP A 62 4.55 12.99 2.09
N ARG A 63 5.65 13.70 2.35
CA ARG A 63 5.80 15.13 2.10
C ARG A 63 6.60 15.36 0.82
N VAL A 64 6.12 16.29 0.00
CA VAL A 64 6.90 16.77 -1.14
C VAL A 64 8.06 17.63 -0.59
N PRO A 65 9.31 17.39 -1.01
CA PRO A 65 10.42 18.27 -0.67
C PRO A 65 10.13 19.71 -1.12
N PRO A 66 10.66 20.73 -0.43
CA PRO A 66 10.58 22.12 -0.88
C PRO A 66 11.07 22.29 -2.32
N TYR A 67 10.49 23.24 -3.05
CA TYR A 67 10.90 23.53 -4.41
C TYR A 67 12.40 23.87 -4.49
N GLY A 68 13.09 23.32 -5.48
CA GLY A 68 14.54 23.51 -5.67
C GLY A 68 15.42 22.62 -4.77
N THR A 69 14.86 21.68 -4.01
CA THR A 69 15.67 20.71 -3.24
C THR A 69 16.45 19.79 -4.18
N ILE A 70 17.79 19.75 -4.04
CA ILE A 70 18.68 18.87 -4.80
C ILE A 70 19.16 17.72 -3.88
N PRO A 71 18.91 16.45 -4.24
CA PRO A 71 19.40 15.32 -3.45
C PRO A 71 20.92 15.17 -3.55
N PHE A 72 21.58 14.79 -2.45
CA PHE A 72 23.04 14.65 -2.39
C PHE A 72 23.63 13.69 -3.43
N HIS A 73 22.95 12.59 -3.73
CA HIS A 73 23.44 11.54 -4.63
C HIS A 73 23.17 11.80 -6.12
N VAL A 74 22.58 12.96 -6.47
CA VAL A 74 22.29 13.30 -7.86
C VAL A 74 23.45 14.16 -8.41
N PRO A 75 24.24 13.65 -9.36
CA PRO A 75 25.42 14.35 -9.86
C PRO A 75 25.04 15.57 -10.71
N THR A 76 25.28 16.79 -10.22
CA THR A 76 24.89 18.03 -10.93
C THR A 76 25.88 18.45 -12.01
N ASP A 77 27.05 17.82 -12.07
CA ASP A 77 28.13 18.09 -13.01
C ASP A 77 27.90 17.49 -14.40
N GLN A 78 27.02 16.49 -14.53
CA GLN A 78 26.73 15.80 -15.79
C GLN A 78 25.25 15.97 -16.22
N PRO A 79 24.83 17.17 -16.69
CA PRO A 79 23.44 17.45 -17.02
C PRO A 79 22.90 16.57 -18.15
N TYR A 80 23.75 16.10 -19.07
CA TYR A 80 23.32 15.23 -20.17
C TYR A 80 22.84 13.86 -19.68
N LEU A 81 23.48 13.28 -18.65
CA LEU A 81 23.05 12.00 -18.07
C LEU A 81 21.67 12.08 -17.40
N ILE A 82 21.38 13.20 -16.73
CA ILE A 82 20.16 13.36 -15.93
C ILE A 82 19.00 13.87 -16.78
N THR A 83 19.26 14.87 -17.63
CA THR A 83 18.22 15.63 -18.33
C THR A 83 18.12 15.33 -19.82
N GLY A 84 19.12 14.65 -20.40
CA GLY A 84 19.23 14.45 -21.84
C GLY A 84 19.65 15.71 -22.63
N LYS A 85 20.06 16.79 -21.94
CA LYS A 85 20.44 18.06 -22.57
C LYS A 85 21.89 18.48 -22.28
N MET A 86 22.47 19.18 -23.25
CA MET A 86 23.74 19.91 -23.13
C MET A 86 23.44 21.40 -23.37
N GLY A 87 23.36 22.17 -22.28
CA GLY A 87 22.84 23.54 -22.32
C GLY A 87 21.40 23.55 -22.84
N ASN A 88 21.16 24.30 -23.92
CA ASN A 88 19.84 24.41 -24.55
C ASN A 88 19.57 23.36 -25.64
N MET A 89 20.55 22.50 -25.96
CA MET A 89 20.44 21.50 -27.02
C MET A 89 20.12 20.11 -26.45
N TRP A 90 19.30 19.36 -27.18
CA TRP A 90 19.12 17.93 -26.92
C TRP A 90 20.35 17.16 -27.39
N GLY A 91 20.79 16.18 -26.59
CA GLY A 91 21.83 15.26 -27.05
C GLY A 91 21.29 14.30 -28.11
N THR A 92 22.18 13.84 -28.99
CA THR A 92 21.85 12.99 -30.14
C THR A 92 22.06 11.50 -29.88
N GLY A 93 22.68 11.13 -28.75
CA GLY A 93 23.02 9.75 -28.39
C GLY A 93 22.53 9.33 -27.01
N ILE A 94 22.95 8.12 -26.61
CA ILE A 94 22.74 7.60 -25.25
C ILE A 94 24.03 7.84 -24.46
N PRO A 95 23.99 8.60 -23.35
CA PRO A 95 25.19 9.00 -22.61
C PRO A 95 25.76 7.88 -21.70
N VAL A 96 25.38 6.64 -21.94
CA VAL A 96 25.86 5.44 -21.22
C VAL A 96 26.21 4.35 -22.21
N THR A 97 27.13 3.47 -21.82
CA THR A 97 27.52 2.32 -22.66
C THR A 97 26.31 1.42 -22.91
N VAL A 98 25.97 1.22 -24.19
CA VAL A 98 24.87 0.35 -24.59
C VAL A 98 25.39 -1.08 -24.76
N ASP A 99 25.25 -1.88 -23.71
CA ASP A 99 25.58 -3.30 -23.72
C ASP A 99 24.33 -4.18 -23.87
N LYS A 100 24.55 -5.49 -24.09
CA LYS A 100 23.44 -6.45 -24.25
C LYS A 100 22.54 -6.49 -23.01
N LYS A 101 23.11 -6.32 -21.81
CA LYS A 101 22.37 -6.32 -20.55
C LYS A 101 21.42 -5.14 -20.46
N LEU A 102 21.88 -3.95 -20.83
CA LEU A 102 21.07 -2.73 -20.88
C LEU A 102 19.95 -2.87 -21.91
N LEU A 103 20.23 -3.44 -23.09
CA LEU A 103 19.21 -3.69 -24.11
C LEU A 103 18.14 -4.67 -23.63
N THR A 104 18.52 -5.78 -22.98
CA THR A 104 17.57 -6.74 -22.41
C THR A 104 16.68 -6.08 -21.36
N ARG A 105 17.26 -5.32 -20.42
CA ARG A 105 16.47 -4.55 -19.43
C ARG A 105 15.57 -3.50 -20.09
N GLY A 106 16.05 -2.85 -21.16
CA GLY A 106 15.27 -1.89 -21.93
C GLY A 106 14.02 -2.53 -22.53
N LYS A 107 14.16 -3.72 -23.12
CA LYS A 107 13.03 -4.51 -23.63
C LYS A 107 12.02 -4.84 -22.52
N GLU A 108 12.49 -5.37 -21.39
CA GLU A 108 11.63 -5.67 -20.21
C GLU A 108 10.87 -4.45 -19.70
N ARG A 109 11.45 -3.25 -19.79
CA ARG A 109 10.80 -2.00 -19.34
C ARG A 109 9.85 -1.40 -20.37
N TYR A 110 10.04 -1.71 -21.65
CA TYR A 110 9.17 -1.22 -22.73
C TYR A 110 7.91 -2.07 -22.90
N GLU A 111 7.99 -3.37 -22.62
CA GLU A 111 6.90 -4.33 -22.83
C GLU A 111 5.92 -4.47 -21.64
N ILE A 112 5.94 -3.54 -20.67
CA ILE A 112 5.04 -3.53 -19.49
C ILE A 112 3.61 -3.16 -19.88
#